data_AF-A0A3R9KHI8-F1
#
_entry.id   AF-A0A3R9KHI8-F1
#
_cell.length_a   1.000
_cell.length_b   1.000
_cell.length_c   1.000
_cell.angle_alpha   90.00
_cell.angle_beta   90.00
_cell.angle_gamma   90.00
#
_symmetry.space_group_name_H-M   'P 1'
#
loop_
_entity.id
_entity.type
_entity.pdbx_description
1 polymer ?
#
loop_
_entity_poly.entity_id
_entity_poly.type
_entity_poly.pdbx_seq_one_letter_code
_entity_poly.pdbx_strand_id
1 'polypeptide(L)'
;MEKAIQLLNEVKESIINAYEIKTSLSRQKLSNLMDGETWLNAKKAVELGFADQIIFDGTHDNDESQDAYAFSMQTVTNQVVAKCEQLIDKPKVAVSTLEKRLQLLKP
;
A
#
# COMPACT_ATOMS: atom_id res chain seq x y z
N MET A 1 13.14 34.16 -15.14
CA MET A 1 12.73 32.93 -14.44
C MET A 1 13.55 32.65 -13.18
N GLU A 2 14.81 33.09 -13.08
CA GLU A 2 15.70 32.81 -11.93
C GLU A 2 15.16 33.25 -10.56
N LYS A 3 14.49 34.40 -10.46
CA LYS A 3 13.89 34.87 -9.20
C LYS A 3 12.80 33.94 -8.67
N ALA A 4 12.01 33.33 -9.55
CA ALA A 4 10.99 32.36 -9.16
C ALA A 4 11.62 31.05 -8.67
N ILE A 5 12.73 30.64 -9.29
CA ILE A 5 13.50 29.45 -8.87
C ILE A 5 14.12 29.67 -7.48
N GLN A 6 14.67 30.86 -7.21
CA GLN A 6 15.22 31.21 -5.90
C GLN A 6 14.14 31.17 -4.81
N LEU A 7 12.96 31.74 -5.09
CA LEU A 7 11.83 31.68 -4.17
C LEU A 7 11.42 30.23 -3.87
N LEU A 8 11.31 29.39 -4.90
CA LEU A 8 10.94 27.97 -4.73
C LEU A 8 11.98 27.19 -3.90
N ASN A 9 13.27 27.48 -4.09
CA ASN A 9 14.34 26.89 -3.28
C ASN A 9 14.26 27.32 -1.81
N GLU A 10 13.99 28.61 -1.55
CA GLU A 10 13.83 29.11 -0.19
C GLU A 10 12.62 28.48 0.52
N VAL A 11 11.51 28.30 -0.20
CA VAL A 11 10.35 27.58 0.31
C VAL A 11 10.69 26.11 0.60
N LYS A 12 11.41 25.43 -0.30
CA LYS A 12 11.85 24.04 -0.08
C LYS A 12 12.69 23.90 1.19
N GLU A 13 13.68 24.78 1.38
CA GLU A 13 14.53 24.77 2.58
C GLU A 13 13.73 25.05 3.86
N SER A 14 12.74 25.95 3.80
CA SER A 14 11.88 26.26 4.96
C SER A 14 11.07 25.05 5.43
N ILE A 15 10.56 24.25 4.49
CA ILE A 15 9.78 23.04 4.78
C ILE A 15 10.69 21.91 5.28
N ILE A 16 11.85 21.71 4.65
CA ILE A 16 12.83 20.70 5.09
C ILE A 16 13.27 20.97 6.52
N ASN A 17 13.55 22.23 6.88
CA ASN A 17 13.95 22.59 8.24
C ASN A 17 12.87 22.23 9.27
N ALA A 18 11.59 22.52 8.96
CA ALA A 18 10.49 22.15 9.85
C ALA A 18 10.40 20.63 10.06
N TYR A 19 10.56 19.84 8.99
CA TYR A 19 10.55 18.38 9.07
C TYR A 19 11.80 17.79 9.74
N GLU A 20 12.97 18.39 9.56
CA GLU A 20 14.20 17.96 10.24
C GLU A 20 14.02 18.05 11.77
N ILE A 21 13.45 19.14 12.26
CA ILE A 21 13.16 19.35 13.68
C ILE A 21 12.14 18.32 14.21
N LYS A 22 11.16 17.94 13.39
CA LYS A 22 10.07 17.02 13.80
C LYS A 22 10.45 15.54 13.70
N THR A 23 11.03 15.14 12.57
CA THR A 23 11.28 13.73 12.22
C THR A 23 12.68 13.24 12.59
N SER A 24 13.62 14.15 12.84
CA SER A 24 15.05 13.83 13.01
C SER A 24 15.68 13.07 11.84
N LEU A 25 15.05 13.07 10.66
CA LEU A 25 15.57 12.47 9.45
C LEU A 25 16.61 13.39 8.79
N SER A 26 17.54 12.79 8.04
CA SER A 26 18.54 13.58 7.31
C SER A 26 17.90 14.43 6.21
N ARG A 27 18.44 15.64 6.00
CA ARG A 27 17.96 16.57 4.96
C ARG A 27 17.91 15.96 3.57
N GLN A 28 18.90 15.13 3.22
CA GLN A 28 18.93 14.43 1.93
C GLN A 28 17.73 13.48 1.77
N LYS A 29 17.38 12.74 2.82
CA LYS A 29 16.23 11.83 2.79
C LYS A 29 14.91 12.60 2.68
N LEU A 30 14.78 13.72 3.39
CA LEU A 30 13.62 14.60 3.30
C LEU A 30 13.50 15.26 1.92
N SER A 31 14.60 15.75 1.34
CA SER A 31 14.60 16.28 -0.03
C SER A 31 14.13 15.23 -1.03
N ASN A 32 14.69 14.02 -0.96
CA ASN A 32 14.30 12.93 -1.88
C ASN A 32 12.83 12.54 -1.73
N LEU A 33 12.29 12.56 -0.50
CA LEU A 33 10.87 12.33 -0.23
C LEU A 33 9.96 13.44 -0.79
N MET A 34 10.48 14.67 -0.90
CA MET A 34 9.77 15.83 -1.43
C MET A 34 9.89 16.00 -2.94
N ASP A 35 10.90 15.39 -3.58
CA ASP A 35 11.09 15.47 -5.03
C ASP A 35 10.00 14.68 -5.81
N GLY A 36 9.24 13.82 -5.13
CA GLY A 36 8.08 13.13 -5.67
C GLY A 36 6.89 13.11 -4.71
N GLU A 37 5.77 12.54 -5.14
CA GLU A 37 4.61 12.34 -4.27
C GLU A 37 4.78 11.08 -3.42
N THR A 38 4.75 11.26 -2.09
CA THR A 38 4.85 10.14 -1.14
C THR A 38 3.57 10.01 -0.32
N TRP A 39 2.93 8.85 -0.41
CA TRP A 39 1.78 8.48 0.42
C TRP A 39 2.24 7.58 1.58
N LEU A 40 1.85 7.94 2.81
CA LEU A 40 2.23 7.21 4.03
C LEU A 40 0.96 6.75 4.76
N ASN A 41 0.98 5.53 5.29
CA ASN A 41 -0.04 5.06 6.23
C ASN A 41 0.21 5.69 7.61
N ALA A 42 -0.83 5.80 8.44
CA ALA A 42 -0.77 6.37 9.79
C ALA A 42 0.34 5.74 10.65
N LYS A 43 0.48 4.41 10.64
CA LYS A 43 1.54 3.69 11.37
C LYS A 43 2.94 4.13 10.93
N LYS A 44 3.17 4.21 9.62
CA LYS A 44 4.46 4.59 9.03
C LYS A 44 4.76 6.08 9.21
N ALA A 45 3.74 6.93 9.22
CA ALA A 45 3.88 8.35 9.54
C ALA A 45 4.34 8.55 10.99
N VAL A 46 3.82 7.76 11.93
CA VAL A 46 4.29 7.77 13.33
C VAL A 46 5.71 7.24 13.45
N GLU A 47 6.02 6.11 12.80
CA GLU A 47 7.36 5.51 12.82
C GLU A 47 8.45 6.46 12.27
N LEU A 48 8.13 7.19 11.20
CA LEU A 48 9.04 8.17 10.59
C LEU A 48 9.03 9.52 11.29
N GLY A 49 8.25 9.69 12.38
CA GLY A 49 8.18 10.93 13.15
C GLY A 49 7.44 12.08 12.46
N PHE A 50 6.66 11.79 11.42
CA PHE A 50 5.76 12.77 10.79
C PHE A 50 4.48 12.99 11.61
N ALA A 51 4.15 12.06 12.51
CA ALA A 51 3.04 12.16 13.45
C ALA A 51 3.45 11.64 14.83
N ASP A 52 2.86 12.17 15.89
CA ASP A 52 3.18 11.75 17.27
C ASP A 52 2.42 10.47 17.67
N GLN A 53 1.13 10.34 17.31
CA GLN A 53 0.28 9.21 17.68
C GLN A 53 -0.94 9.05 16.75
N ILE A 54 -1.50 7.83 16.72
CA ILE A 54 -2.75 7.51 16.02
C ILE A 54 -3.91 7.64 17.02
N ILE A 55 -4.88 8.52 16.75
CA ILE A 55 -5.98 8.84 17.68
C ILE A 55 -7.02 7.70 17.78
N PHE A 56 -7.16 6.86 16.76
CA PHE A 56 -8.24 5.86 16.64
C PHE A 56 -7.83 4.41 16.98
N ASP A 57 -6.68 4.19 17.61
CA ASP A 57 -6.18 2.84 17.92
C ASP A 57 -6.92 2.14 19.08
N GLY A 58 -8.07 2.70 19.51
CA GLY A 58 -8.85 2.24 20.67
C GLY A 58 -10.18 1.56 20.34
N THR A 59 -10.54 1.33 19.07
CA THR A 59 -11.83 0.69 18.73
C THR A 59 -11.77 -0.51 17.78
N HIS A 60 -10.59 -0.99 17.37
CA HIS A 60 -10.51 -2.27 16.65
C HIS A 60 -9.23 -3.03 16.99
N ASP A 61 -9.37 -3.98 17.92
CA ASP A 61 -8.56 -5.20 18.00
C ASP A 61 -8.70 -6.03 16.71
N ASN A 62 -8.18 -5.52 15.59
CA ASN A 62 -7.92 -6.33 14.42
C ASN A 62 -6.52 -5.98 13.93
N ASP A 63 -5.58 -6.76 14.44
CA ASP A 63 -4.26 -6.99 13.89
C ASP A 63 -4.40 -7.56 12.46
N GLU A 64 -4.83 -6.72 11.53
CA GLU A 64 -4.56 -6.93 10.13
C GLU A 64 -3.37 -6.05 9.80
N SER A 65 -2.20 -6.68 9.81
CA SER A 65 -1.04 -6.26 9.02
C SER A 65 -1.51 -6.04 7.58
N GLN A 66 -2.04 -4.85 7.30
CA GLN A 66 -2.26 -4.37 5.95
C GLN A 66 -0.87 -4.12 5.37
N ASP A 67 -0.30 -5.22 4.88
CA ASP A 67 1.00 -5.26 4.23
C ASP A 67 1.04 -4.14 3.20
N ALA A 68 2.05 -3.28 3.37
CA ALA A 68 2.30 -2.07 2.60
C ALA A 68 2.59 -2.33 1.10
N TYR A 69 2.32 -3.54 0.60
CA TYR A 69 2.49 -3.95 -0.78
C TYR A 69 1.15 -4.41 -1.35
N ALA A 70 0.36 -3.44 -1.80
CA ALA A 70 -0.72 -3.69 -2.72
C ALA A 70 -0.14 -4.32 -4.02
N PHE A 71 -0.39 -5.61 -4.20
CA PHE A 71 -0.13 -6.40 -5.42
C PHE A 71 1.33 -6.63 -5.82
N SER A 72 1.92 -7.74 -5.33
CA SER A 72 3.16 -8.29 -5.88
C SER A 72 2.84 -9.38 -6.91
N MET A 73 3.44 -9.29 -8.11
CA MET A 73 3.27 -10.30 -9.17
C MET A 73 3.75 -11.69 -8.72
N GLN A 74 4.78 -11.74 -7.87
CA GLN A 74 5.32 -12.99 -7.33
C GLN A 74 4.34 -13.65 -6.34
N THR A 75 3.65 -12.86 -5.50
CA THR A 75 2.62 -13.38 -4.59
C THR A 75 1.42 -13.91 -5.37
N VAL A 76 0.98 -13.18 -6.40
CA VAL A 76 -0.16 -13.58 -7.24
C VAL A 76 0.15 -14.86 -8.01
N THR A 77 1.35 -14.96 -8.60
CA THR A 77 1.77 -16.18 -9.33
C THR A 77 1.85 -17.38 -8.40
N ASN A 78 2.42 -17.23 -7.20
CA ASN A 78 2.47 -18.31 -6.20
C ASN A 78 1.07 -18.75 -5.74
N GLN A 79 0.14 -17.81 -5.57
CA GLN A 79 -1.25 -18.13 -5.22
C GLN A 79 -1.99 -18.86 -6.34
N VAL A 80 -1.76 -18.49 -7.61
CA VAL A 80 -2.36 -19.17 -8.77
C VAL A 80 -1.85 -20.60 -8.89
N VAL A 81 -0.54 -20.82 -8.75
CA VAL A 81 0.05 -22.17 -8.80
C VAL A 81 -0.49 -23.06 -7.69
N ALA A 82 -0.51 -22.57 -6.44
CA ALA A 82 -1.06 -23.32 -5.31
C ALA A 82 -2.54 -23.68 -5.49
N LYS A 83 -3.34 -22.78 -6.09
CA LYS A 83 -4.76 -23.04 -6.36
C LYS A 83 -4.94 -24.06 -7.48
N CYS A 84 -4.06 -24.09 -8.48
CA CYS A 84 -4.08 -25.11 -9.54
C CYS A 84 -3.77 -26.51 -8.98
N GLU A 85 -2.80 -26.65 -8.08
CA GLU A 85 -2.46 -27.92 -7.43
C GLU A 85 -3.66 -28.49 -6.66
N GLN A 86 -4.40 -27.65 -5.94
CA GLN A 86 -5.59 -28.05 -5.20
C GLN A 86 -6.77 -28.47 -6.08
N LEU A 87 -6.78 -28.12 -7.37
CA LEU A 87 -7.81 -28.55 -8.32
C LEU A 87 -7.50 -29.92 -8.92
N ILE A 88 -6.25 -30.38 -8.86
CA ILE A 88 -5.84 -31.72 -9.32
C ILE A 88 -6.45 -32.80 -8.41
N ASP A 89 -6.60 -32.52 -7.12
CA ASP A 89 -7.11 -33.47 -6.11
C ASP A 89 -8.63 -33.40 -5.85
N LYS A 90 -9.36 -32.44 -6.44
CA LYS A 90 -10.81 -32.35 -6.21
C LYS A 90 -11.59 -33.35 -7.05
N PRO A 91 -12.63 -34.01 -6.48
CA PRO A 91 -13.47 -34.93 -7.23
C PRO A 91 -14.15 -34.19 -8.38
N LYS A 92 -14.04 -34.75 -9.59
CA LYS A 92 -14.66 -34.23 -10.80
C LYS A 92 -16.16 -34.05 -10.56
N VAL A 93 -16.65 -32.83 -10.73
CA VAL A 93 -18.08 -32.50 -10.55
C VAL A 93 -18.90 -33.32 -11.55
N ALA A 94 -19.99 -33.94 -11.07
CA ALA A 94 -20.85 -34.77 -11.91
C ALA A 94 -21.48 -33.95 -13.05
N VAL A 95 -21.44 -34.51 -14.26
CA VAL A 95 -21.90 -33.87 -15.50
C VAL A 95 -23.35 -33.37 -15.41
N SER A 96 -24.22 -34.10 -14.71
CA SER A 96 -25.62 -33.73 -14.47
C SER A 96 -25.80 -32.38 -13.75
N THR A 97 -24.85 -32.00 -12.90
CA THR A 97 -24.89 -30.71 -12.19
C THR A 97 -24.54 -29.55 -13.12
N LEU A 98 -23.66 -29.81 -14.10
CA LEU A 98 -23.26 -28.84 -15.12
C LEU A 98 -24.36 -28.65 -16.17
N GLU A 99 -25.01 -29.73 -16.59
CA GLU A 99 -26.17 -29.68 -17.50
C GLU A 99 -27.33 -28.86 -16.91
N LYS A 100 -27.59 -29.04 -15.61
CA LYS A 100 -28.60 -28.25 -14.89
C LYS A 100 -28.26 -26.75 -14.88
N ARG A 101 -26.99 -26.38 -14.69
CA ARG A 101 -26.54 -24.98 -14.77
C ARG A 101 -26.64 -24.43 -16.19
N LEU A 102 -26.30 -25.24 -17.18
CA LEU A 102 -26.37 -24.86 -18.60
C LEU A 102 -27.82 -24.59 -19.04
N GLN A 103 -28.79 -25.35 -18.53
CA GLN A 103 -30.22 -25.11 -18.77
C GLN A 103 -30.73 -23.78 -18.20
N LEU A 104 -30.15 -23.29 -17.10
CA LEU A 104 -30.53 -22.00 -16.50
C LEU A 104 -30.02 -20.79 -17.31
N LEU A 105 -29.11 -20.99 -18.25
CA LEU A 105 -28.50 -19.96 -19.09
C LEU A 105 -29.09 -19.93 -20.51
N LYS A 106 -30.00 -20.85 -20.83
CA LYS A 106 -30.77 -20.76 -22.08
C LYS A 106 -31.89 -19.71 -21.88
N PRO A 107 -32.03 -18.75 -22.81
CA PRO A 107 -33.09 -17.74 -22.76
C PRO A 107 -34.49 -18.36 -22.90
#